data_AF-A0A6A6RVC4-F1
#
_entry.id   AF-A0A6A6RVC4-F1
#
_cell.length_a   1.000
_cell.length_b   1.000
_cell.length_c   1.000
_cell.angle_alpha   90.00
_cell.angle_beta   90.00
_cell.angle_gamma   90.00
#
_symmetry.space_group_name_H-M   'P 1'
#
loop_
_entity.id
_entity.type
_entity.pdbx_description
1 polymer ?
#
loop_
_entity_poly.entity_id
_entity_poly.type
_entity_poly.pdbx_seq_one_letter_code
_entity_poly.pdbx_strand_id
1 'polypeptide(L)'
;MFLPGMTYASVRSQITDIRSTSTQQQGRQATSIKLIIGILIIVDETDAAAQARYNEYLDKYSDDEDFQFSDHGGIRSLISSWSETIPGSEGIRWTKSRVARELALGGPHPKAVGSGATVADVLEAWVRETGVDGFNVSYAVSPGDFGNVVRFLVPEMKRRGVFWDNVGAEGCTMRENYSGDGGGGRLRDDHHGSRYAWGATK
;
A
#
# COMPACT_ATOMS: atom_id res chain seq x y z
N MET A 1 10.22 -0.91 3.43
CA MET A 1 9.50 -1.40 4.63
C MET A 1 8.03 -1.12 4.44
N PHE A 2 7.19 -2.10 4.75
CA PHE A 2 5.74 -2.00 4.65
C PHE A 2 5.17 -1.52 5.99
N LEU A 3 4.29 -0.52 5.95
CA LEU A 3 3.67 0.07 7.13
C LEU A 3 2.16 -0.23 7.15
N PRO A 4 1.61 -0.72 8.27
CA PRO A 4 0.17 -0.78 8.47
C PRO A 4 -0.38 0.62 8.79
N GLY A 5 -1.65 0.88 8.45
CA GLY A 5 -2.34 2.10 8.86
C GLY A 5 -3.41 2.55 7.88
N MET A 6 -4.48 3.16 8.42
CA MET A 6 -5.65 3.61 7.66
C MET A 6 -5.80 5.14 7.60
N THR A 7 -5.03 5.89 8.41
CA THR A 7 -5.15 7.35 8.51
C THR A 7 -3.81 8.04 8.25
N TYR A 8 -3.86 9.25 7.69
CA TYR A 8 -2.65 10.06 7.45
C TYR A 8 -1.85 10.28 8.73
N ALA A 9 -2.54 10.59 9.84
CA ALA A 9 -1.87 10.88 11.11
C ALA A 9 -1.07 9.68 11.65
N SER A 10 -1.66 8.48 11.62
CA SER A 10 -0.99 7.26 12.10
C SER A 10 0.23 6.93 11.24
N VAL A 11 0.08 6.94 9.91
CA VAL A 11 1.18 6.62 8.98
C VAL A 11 2.29 7.67 9.08
N ARG A 12 1.96 8.96 9.16
CA ARG A 12 2.94 10.04 9.32
C ARG A 12 3.76 9.90 10.61
N SER A 13 3.10 9.55 11.72
CA SER A 13 3.81 9.31 12.99
C SER A 13 4.82 8.18 12.83
N GLN A 14 4.40 7.03 12.29
CA GLN A 14 5.28 5.89 12.05
C GLN A 14 6.47 6.23 11.14
N ILE A 15 6.24 6.95 10.05
CA ILE A 15 7.31 7.39 9.14
C ILE A 15 8.32 8.29 9.86
N THR A 16 7.84 9.23 10.67
CA THR A 16 8.68 10.13 11.45
C THR A 16 9.56 9.35 12.42
N ASP A 17 8.97 8.41 13.16
CA ASP A 17 9.67 7.59 14.15
C ASP A 17 10.72 6.68 13.49
N ILE A 18 10.39 6.04 12.37
CA ILE A 18 11.31 5.17 11.64
C ILE A 18 12.49 5.96 11.07
N ARG A 19 12.22 7.12 10.44
CA ARG A 19 13.28 7.98 9.90
C ARG A 19 14.20 8.52 11.01
N SER A 20 13.64 8.93 12.14
CA SER A 20 14.40 9.40 13.31
C SER A 20 15.25 8.27 13.91
N THR A 21 14.67 7.07 14.07
CA THR A 21 15.39 5.90 14.61
C THR A 21 16.53 5.47 13.68
N SER A 22 16.28 5.47 12.37
CA SER A 22 17.28 5.11 11.35
C SER A 22 18.52 6.00 11.43
N THR A 23 18.34 7.31 11.60
CA THR A 23 19.47 8.26 11.69
C THR A 23 20.14 8.21 13.06
N GLN A 24 19.36 8.33 14.13
CA GLN A 24 19.90 8.53 15.49
C GLN A 24 20.50 7.27 16.09
N GLN A 25 19.92 6.10 15.83
CA GLN A 25 20.32 4.86 16.48
C GLN A 25 21.14 3.95 15.56
N GLN A 26 20.91 4.02 14.25
CA GLN A 26 21.53 3.10 13.29
C GLN A 26 22.58 3.77 12.40
N GLY A 27 22.74 5.10 12.48
CA GLY A 27 23.70 5.86 11.67
C GLY A 27 23.41 5.79 10.16
N ARG A 28 22.18 5.47 9.78
CA ARG A 28 21.74 5.34 8.38
C ARG A 28 21.12 6.63 7.89
N GLN A 29 21.22 6.91 6.58
CA GLN A 29 20.47 7.99 5.96
C GLN A 29 18.96 7.75 6.13
N ALA A 30 18.20 8.80 6.49
CA ALA A 30 16.76 8.71 6.73
C ALA A 30 15.99 8.16 5.52
N THR A 31 16.47 8.45 4.31
CA THR A 31 15.86 8.05 3.03
C THR A 31 16.34 6.69 2.51
N SER A 32 17.26 6.03 3.22
CA SER A 32 17.79 4.71 2.84
C SER A 32 16.79 3.58 3.04
N ILE A 33 15.64 3.86 3.67
CA ILE A 33 14.54 2.93 3.86
C ILE A 33 13.33 3.53 3.14
N LYS A 34 12.92 2.94 2.01
CA LYS A 34 11.65 3.28 1.37
C LYS A 34 10.50 2.76 2.21
N LEU A 35 9.52 3.60 2.49
CA LEU A 35 8.37 3.32 3.35
C LEU A 35 7.12 3.28 2.48
N ILE A 36 6.48 2.13 2.41
CA ILE A 36 5.28 1.91 1.58
C ILE A 36 4.11 1.49 2.45
N ILE A 37 2.89 1.86 2.07
CA ILE A 37 1.65 1.41 2.70
C ILE A 37 0.85 0.52 1.76
N GLY A 38 -0.03 -0.32 2.31
CA GLY A 38 -1.04 -1.00 1.51
C GLY A 38 -2.10 -0.02 1.05
N ILE A 39 -2.64 -0.19 -0.16
CA ILE A 39 -3.82 0.55 -0.61
C ILE A 39 -4.64 -0.32 -1.57
N LEU A 40 -5.96 -0.34 -1.37
CA LEU A 40 -6.88 -0.91 -2.35
C LEU A 40 -7.16 0.10 -3.45
N ILE A 41 -6.96 -0.28 -4.70
CA ILE A 41 -7.32 0.54 -5.86
C ILE A 41 -8.44 -0.16 -6.63
N ILE A 42 -9.58 0.54 -6.75
CA ILE A 42 -10.65 0.19 -7.67
C ILE A 42 -10.77 1.34 -8.65
N VAL A 43 -10.19 1.16 -9.84
CA VAL A 43 -10.13 2.20 -10.87
C VAL A 43 -10.93 1.81 -12.10
N ASP A 44 -11.54 2.81 -12.75
CA ASP A 44 -12.24 2.64 -14.02
C ASP A 44 -12.15 3.90 -14.90
N GLU A 45 -12.81 3.88 -16.05
CA GLU A 45 -12.91 5.03 -16.96
C GLU A 45 -13.51 6.28 -16.28
N THR A 46 -14.47 6.10 -15.38
CA THR A 46 -15.14 7.19 -14.65
C THR A 46 -15.30 6.85 -13.17
N ASP A 47 -15.51 7.87 -12.33
CA ASP A 47 -15.79 7.68 -10.91
C ASP A 47 -17.04 6.81 -10.68
N ALA A 48 -18.08 7.05 -11.48
CA ALA A 48 -19.34 6.31 -11.39
C ALA A 48 -19.15 4.82 -11.73
N ALA A 49 -18.35 4.51 -12.77
CA ALA A 49 -18.07 3.14 -13.17
C ALA A 49 -17.22 2.39 -12.12
N ALA A 50 -16.21 3.06 -11.55
CA ALA A 50 -15.42 2.51 -10.46
C ALA A 50 -16.27 2.25 -9.21
N GLN A 51 -17.19 3.16 -8.88
CA GLN A 51 -18.11 2.99 -7.76
C GLN A 51 -19.11 1.84 -7.99
N ALA A 52 -19.63 1.70 -9.21
CA ALA A 52 -20.50 0.58 -9.57
C ALA A 52 -19.78 -0.76 -9.41
N ARG A 53 -18.52 -0.85 -9.87
CA ARG A 53 -17.68 -2.04 -9.69
C ARG A 53 -17.39 -2.34 -8.22
N TYR A 54 -17.07 -1.32 -7.43
CA TYR A 54 -16.87 -1.49 -5.99
C TYR A 54 -18.14 -2.07 -5.33
N ASN A 55 -19.32 -1.57 -5.70
CA ASN A 55 -20.59 -2.09 -5.19
C ASN A 55 -20.84 -3.54 -5.64
N GLU A 56 -20.57 -3.88 -6.91
CA GLU A 56 -20.67 -5.25 -7.42
C GLU A 56 -19.81 -6.24 -6.60
N TYR A 57 -18.61 -5.81 -6.19
CA TYR A 57 -17.74 -6.62 -5.35
C TYR A 57 -18.29 -6.83 -3.95
N LEU A 58 -19.03 -5.84 -3.43
CA LEU A 58 -19.74 -5.98 -2.17
C LEU A 58 -20.96 -6.87 -2.28
N ASP A 59 -21.71 -6.81 -3.38
CA ASP A 59 -22.97 -7.54 -3.56
C ASP A 59 -22.82 -9.07 -3.52
N LYS A 60 -21.60 -9.59 -3.67
CA LYS A 60 -21.28 -11.03 -3.54
C LYS A 60 -21.48 -11.59 -2.13
N TYR A 61 -21.51 -10.73 -1.12
CA TYR A 61 -21.69 -11.13 0.27
C TYR A 61 -23.14 -10.91 0.70
N SER A 62 -23.65 -11.66 1.68
CA SER A 62 -25.00 -11.41 2.22
C SER A 62 -24.99 -10.36 3.32
N ASP A 63 -26.03 -9.52 3.42
CA ASP A 63 -26.10 -8.43 4.41
C ASP A 63 -26.02 -8.92 5.88
N ASP A 64 -26.48 -10.15 6.10
CA ASP A 64 -26.52 -10.83 7.40
C ASP A 64 -25.31 -11.72 7.70
N GLU A 65 -24.35 -11.83 6.78
CA GLU A 65 -23.13 -12.62 6.99
C GLU A 65 -22.29 -12.00 8.11
N ASP A 66 -22.04 -12.77 9.17
CA ASP A 66 -21.08 -12.42 10.20
C ASP A 66 -19.70 -12.98 9.81
N PHE A 67 -18.83 -12.09 9.32
CA PHE A 67 -17.53 -12.46 8.80
C PHE A 67 -16.57 -13.02 9.86
N GLN A 68 -16.84 -12.79 11.15
CA GLN A 68 -16.11 -13.41 12.24
C GLN A 68 -16.25 -14.95 12.21
N PHE A 69 -17.33 -15.45 11.62
CA PHE A 69 -17.64 -16.88 11.51
C PHE A 69 -17.67 -17.37 10.06
N SER A 70 -17.28 -16.54 9.09
CA SER A 70 -17.20 -16.93 7.68
C SER A 70 -16.05 -17.91 7.41
N ASP A 71 -16.19 -18.76 6.39
CA ASP A 71 -15.15 -19.67 5.91
C ASP A 71 -13.98 -18.95 5.19
N HIS A 72 -14.03 -17.62 5.10
CA HIS A 72 -12.98 -16.78 4.55
C HIS A 72 -11.85 -16.59 5.57
N GLY A 73 -10.97 -17.58 5.69
CA GLY A 73 -9.88 -17.61 6.70
C GLY A 73 -9.00 -16.35 6.76
N GLY A 74 -8.80 -15.65 5.64
CA GLY A 74 -8.09 -14.36 5.60
C GLY A 74 -8.85 -13.22 6.27
N ILE A 75 -10.16 -13.11 6.03
CA ILE A 75 -11.02 -12.08 6.65
C ILE A 75 -11.14 -12.35 8.15
N ARG A 76 -11.29 -13.60 8.56
CA ARG A 76 -11.39 -14.00 9.97
C ARG A 76 -10.11 -13.69 10.76
N SER A 77 -8.94 -14.02 10.21
CA SER A 77 -7.66 -13.71 10.86
C SER A 77 -7.42 -12.20 10.98
N LEU A 78 -7.86 -11.42 9.99
CA LEU A 78 -7.82 -9.96 10.04
C LEU A 78 -8.81 -9.40 11.07
N ILE A 79 -10.04 -9.91 11.15
CA ILE A 79 -10.99 -9.46 12.17
C ILE A 79 -10.46 -9.74 13.57
N SER A 80 -9.94 -10.94 13.84
CA SER A 80 -9.43 -11.31 15.17
C SER A 80 -8.23 -10.48 15.62
N SER A 81 -7.27 -10.19 14.72
CA SER A 81 -6.10 -9.39 15.09
C SER A 81 -6.40 -7.90 15.26
N TRP A 82 -7.56 -7.41 14.78
CA TRP A 82 -7.86 -5.98 14.69
C TRP A 82 -9.05 -5.54 15.54
N SER A 83 -9.98 -6.44 15.87
CA SER A 83 -11.01 -6.18 16.90
C SER A 83 -10.38 -5.84 18.26
N GLU A 84 -9.14 -6.27 18.50
CA GLU A 84 -8.33 -5.93 19.67
C GLU A 84 -7.73 -4.51 19.60
N THR A 85 -7.63 -3.90 18.41
CA THR A 85 -6.95 -2.62 18.18
C THR A 85 -7.88 -1.46 17.86
N ILE A 86 -9.17 -1.72 17.66
CA ILE A 86 -10.21 -0.69 17.44
C ILE A 86 -10.94 -0.43 18.77
N PRO A 87 -10.75 0.73 19.42
CA PRO A 87 -11.49 1.04 20.65
C PRO A 87 -13.00 1.04 20.40
N GLY A 88 -13.75 0.26 21.18
CA GLY A 88 -15.21 0.18 21.08
C GLY A 88 -15.76 -0.85 20.07
N SER A 89 -14.97 -1.82 19.61
CA SER A 89 -15.48 -2.96 18.81
C SER A 89 -15.99 -4.15 19.63
N GLU A 90 -15.87 -4.13 20.97
CA GLU A 90 -16.38 -5.21 21.82
C GLU A 90 -17.91 -5.36 21.69
N GLY A 91 -18.35 -6.59 21.39
CA GLY A 91 -19.78 -6.95 21.31
C GLY A 91 -20.53 -6.45 20.07
N ILE A 92 -19.86 -5.81 19.11
CA ILE A 92 -20.52 -5.35 17.88
C ILE A 92 -20.50 -6.44 16.81
N ARG A 93 -21.66 -6.75 16.23
CA ARG A 93 -21.76 -7.64 15.07
C ARG A 93 -20.99 -7.07 13.88
N TRP A 94 -20.14 -7.90 13.28
CA TRP A 94 -19.40 -7.62 12.06
C TRP A 94 -20.27 -7.91 10.83
N THR A 95 -21.34 -7.12 10.67
CA THR A 95 -22.24 -7.24 9.51
C THR A 95 -21.52 -6.86 8.22
N LYS A 96 -22.00 -7.36 7.08
CA LYS A 96 -21.49 -6.98 5.75
C LYS A 96 -21.38 -5.49 5.57
N SER A 97 -22.37 -4.67 5.93
CA SER A 97 -22.27 -3.21 5.76
C SER A 97 -21.07 -2.59 6.49
N ARG A 98 -20.65 -3.16 7.63
CA ARG A 98 -19.52 -2.68 8.43
C ARG A 98 -18.20 -3.28 7.94
N VAL A 99 -18.16 -4.58 7.68
CA VAL A 99 -16.97 -5.27 7.18
C VAL A 99 -16.67 -4.88 5.73
N ALA A 100 -17.66 -4.74 4.85
CA ALA A 100 -17.53 -4.21 3.49
C ALA A 100 -16.88 -2.84 3.44
N ARG A 101 -17.32 -1.96 4.34
CA ARG A 101 -16.83 -0.58 4.43
C ARG A 101 -15.40 -0.53 4.93
N GLU A 102 -15.03 -1.39 5.87
CA GLU A 102 -13.76 -1.29 6.60
C GLU A 102 -12.71 -2.36 6.23
N LEU A 103 -13.09 -3.51 5.65
CA LEU A 103 -12.24 -4.72 5.58
C LEU A 103 -12.38 -5.58 4.32
N ALA A 104 -13.59 -5.79 3.78
CA ALA A 104 -13.87 -6.92 2.86
C ALA A 104 -13.16 -6.86 1.50
N LEU A 105 -12.87 -5.66 0.99
CA LEU A 105 -12.25 -5.51 -0.34
C LEU A 105 -10.80 -5.04 -0.30
N GLY A 106 -10.30 -4.56 0.84
CA GLY A 106 -8.99 -3.93 0.93
C GLY A 106 -8.18 -4.25 2.17
N GLY A 107 -8.74 -5.01 3.13
CA GLY A 107 -8.16 -5.13 4.45
C GLY A 107 -8.05 -3.77 5.16
N PRO A 108 -7.14 -3.64 6.15
CA PRO A 108 -6.95 -2.42 6.93
C PRO A 108 -6.05 -1.42 6.18
N HIS A 109 -6.38 -1.20 4.92
CA HIS A 109 -5.68 -0.29 4.03
C HIS A 109 -6.64 0.80 3.55
N PRO A 110 -6.14 2.02 3.33
CA PRO A 110 -6.91 3.04 2.65
C PRO A 110 -7.41 2.52 1.30
N LYS A 111 -8.49 3.12 0.82
CA LYS A 111 -9.10 2.78 -0.46
C LYS A 111 -9.04 4.00 -1.36
N ALA A 112 -8.73 3.76 -2.63
CA ALA A 112 -8.88 4.73 -3.70
C ALA A 112 -9.85 4.12 -4.73
N VAL A 113 -11.05 4.69 -4.80
CA VAL A 113 -12.12 4.25 -5.70
C VAL A 113 -12.50 5.43 -6.59
N GLY A 114 -12.33 5.29 -7.90
CA GLY A 114 -12.68 6.36 -8.84
C GLY A 114 -12.06 6.19 -10.22
N SER A 115 -12.12 7.26 -11.01
CA SER A 115 -11.38 7.40 -12.27
C SER A 115 -9.86 7.41 -12.04
N GLY A 116 -9.09 7.28 -13.11
CA GLY A 116 -7.63 7.41 -13.06
C GLY A 116 -7.18 8.71 -12.38
N ALA A 117 -7.83 9.84 -12.68
CA ALA A 117 -7.54 11.13 -12.07
C ALA A 117 -7.85 11.16 -10.57
N THR A 118 -9.04 10.71 -10.18
CA THR A 118 -9.46 10.64 -8.77
C THR A 118 -8.54 9.75 -7.95
N VAL A 119 -8.18 8.57 -8.47
CA VAL A 119 -7.26 7.66 -7.78
C VAL A 119 -5.86 8.27 -7.68
N ALA A 120 -5.35 8.91 -8.73
CA ALA A 120 -4.06 9.60 -8.68
C ALA A 120 -4.06 10.73 -7.63
N ASP A 121 -5.14 11.52 -7.52
CA ASP A 121 -5.27 12.56 -6.48
C ASP A 121 -5.19 11.97 -5.07
N VAL A 122 -5.84 10.83 -4.83
CA VAL A 122 -5.78 10.12 -3.54
C VAL A 122 -4.35 9.66 -3.25
N LEU A 123 -3.68 9.04 -4.22
CA LEU A 123 -2.30 8.57 -4.04
C LEU A 123 -1.33 9.72 -3.76
N GLU A 124 -1.43 10.83 -4.49
CA GLU A 124 -0.61 12.02 -4.25
C GLU A 124 -0.90 12.66 -2.89
N ALA A 125 -2.16 12.66 -2.45
CA ALA A 125 -2.50 13.11 -1.10
C ALA A 125 -1.80 12.24 -0.04
N TRP A 126 -1.82 10.91 -0.19
CA TRP A 126 -1.07 10.04 0.73
C TRP A 126 0.43 10.37 0.76
N VAL A 127 1.06 10.53 -0.41
CA VAL A 127 2.48 10.92 -0.50
C VAL A 127 2.73 12.26 0.21
N ARG A 128 1.93 13.29 -0.08
CA ARG A 128 2.10 14.64 0.48
C ARG A 128 1.85 14.70 1.98
N GLU A 129 0.77 14.08 2.46
CA GLU A 129 0.35 14.20 3.85
C GLU A 129 1.16 13.34 4.82
N THR A 130 1.83 12.29 4.32
CA THR A 130 2.54 11.31 5.16
C THR A 130 4.02 11.16 4.84
N GLY A 131 4.43 11.42 3.60
CA GLY A 131 5.79 11.20 3.12
C GLY A 131 6.10 9.75 2.77
N VAL A 132 5.09 8.90 2.49
CA VAL A 132 5.30 7.56 1.94
C VAL A 132 6.03 7.62 0.60
N ASP A 133 6.89 6.63 0.35
CA ASP A 133 7.65 6.49 -0.89
C ASP A 133 6.89 5.73 -1.99
N GLY A 134 5.77 5.09 -1.63
CA GLY A 134 4.96 4.35 -2.60
C GLY A 134 3.93 3.44 -1.95
N PHE A 135 3.37 2.56 -2.76
CA PHE A 135 2.21 1.75 -2.40
C PHE A 135 2.41 0.28 -2.73
N ASN A 136 1.96 -0.57 -1.82
CA ASN A 136 1.69 -1.98 -2.09
C ASN A 136 0.22 -2.08 -2.51
N VAL A 137 -0.02 -2.28 -3.81
CA VAL A 137 -1.38 -2.24 -4.38
C VAL A 137 -2.08 -3.58 -4.14
N SER A 138 -3.17 -3.55 -3.38
CA SER A 138 -4.07 -4.69 -3.22
C SER A 138 -5.19 -4.68 -4.27
N TYR A 139 -5.86 -5.83 -4.40
CA TYR A 139 -6.91 -6.07 -5.38
C TYR A 139 -8.12 -6.71 -4.69
N ALA A 140 -9.32 -6.43 -5.21
CA ALA A 140 -10.53 -7.17 -4.90
C ALA A 140 -10.67 -8.39 -5.82
N VAL A 141 -10.28 -8.26 -7.09
CA VAL A 141 -10.34 -9.31 -8.12
C VAL A 141 -9.04 -9.32 -8.93
N SER A 142 -8.36 -10.46 -8.94
CA SER A 142 -7.16 -10.70 -9.76
C SER A 142 -7.50 -11.63 -10.95
N PRO A 143 -6.95 -11.39 -12.16
CA PRO A 143 -6.04 -10.29 -12.54
C PRO A 143 -6.75 -8.98 -12.95
N GLY A 144 -8.08 -8.94 -12.93
CA GLY A 144 -8.88 -7.84 -13.50
C GLY A 144 -8.52 -6.44 -12.99
N ASP A 145 -8.37 -6.27 -11.67
CA ASP A 145 -8.07 -4.96 -11.07
C ASP A 145 -6.71 -4.42 -11.51
N PHE A 146 -5.70 -5.30 -11.64
CA PHE A 146 -4.39 -4.91 -12.16
C PHE A 146 -4.48 -4.45 -13.63
N GLY A 147 -5.32 -5.09 -14.43
CA GLY A 147 -5.60 -4.66 -15.80
C GLY A 147 -6.17 -3.23 -15.86
N ASN A 148 -7.07 -2.90 -14.94
CA ASN A 148 -7.66 -1.57 -14.83
C ASN A 148 -6.65 -0.53 -14.34
N VAL A 149 -5.77 -0.87 -13.39
CA VAL A 149 -4.65 -0.01 -12.98
C VAL A 149 -3.78 0.37 -14.17
N VAL A 150 -3.37 -0.63 -14.97
CA VAL A 150 -2.55 -0.38 -16.17
C VAL A 150 -3.29 0.46 -17.20
N ARG A 151 -4.60 0.22 -17.38
CA ARG A 151 -5.41 0.89 -18.41
C ARG A 151 -5.77 2.33 -18.06
N PHE A 152 -6.17 2.59 -16.81
CA PHE A 152 -6.80 3.85 -16.42
C PHE A 152 -5.94 4.69 -15.48
N LEU A 153 -5.15 4.09 -14.60
CA LEU A 153 -4.35 4.83 -13.63
C LEU A 153 -2.94 5.16 -14.14
N VAL A 154 -2.23 4.17 -14.70
CA VAL A 154 -0.84 4.36 -15.15
C VAL A 154 -0.69 5.51 -16.17
N PRO A 155 -1.57 5.67 -17.19
CA PRO A 155 -1.46 6.79 -18.13
C PRO A 155 -1.60 8.14 -17.44
N GLU A 156 -2.49 8.24 -16.46
CA GLU A 156 -2.68 9.47 -15.67
C GLU A 156 -1.45 9.76 -14.80
N MET A 157 -0.92 8.77 -14.08
CA MET A 157 0.29 8.94 -13.27
C MET A 157 1.51 9.34 -14.12
N LYS A 158 1.62 8.80 -15.35
CA LYS A 158 2.64 9.23 -16.33
C LYS A 158 2.43 10.67 -16.78
N ARG A 159 1.19 11.07 -17.10
CA ARG A 159 0.85 12.45 -17.47
C ARG A 159 1.24 13.45 -16.38
N ARG A 160 1.16 13.03 -15.12
CA ARG A 160 1.55 13.82 -13.94
C ARG A 160 3.05 13.77 -13.61
N GLY A 161 3.82 12.92 -14.29
CA GLY A 161 5.27 12.77 -14.06
C GLY A 161 5.62 12.03 -12.77
N VAL A 162 4.68 11.27 -12.18
CA VAL A 162 4.87 10.53 -10.92
C VAL A 162 4.97 9.02 -11.13
N PHE A 163 5.05 8.56 -12.38
CA PHE A 163 5.30 7.17 -12.74
C PHE A 163 6.36 7.09 -13.83
N TRP A 164 7.20 6.06 -13.77
CA TRP A 164 8.29 5.88 -14.72
C TRP A 164 7.79 5.53 -16.13
N ASP A 165 8.53 5.98 -17.15
CA ASP A 165 8.22 5.58 -18.52
C ASP A 165 8.70 4.18 -18.87
N ASN A 166 9.82 3.76 -18.28
CA ASN A 166 10.47 2.48 -18.50
C ASN A 166 10.94 1.85 -17.17
N VAL A 167 11.03 0.52 -17.13
CA VAL A 167 11.49 -0.24 -15.95
C VAL A 167 13.03 -0.27 -15.95
N GLY A 168 13.66 0.76 -15.39
CA GLY A 168 15.13 0.87 -15.31
C GLY A 168 15.85 0.76 -16.66
N ALA A 169 17.18 0.83 -16.65
CA ALA A 169 17.99 0.42 -17.80
C ALA A 169 18.05 -1.12 -17.88
N GLU A 170 18.29 -1.67 -19.06
CA GLU A 170 18.58 -3.11 -19.20
C GLU A 170 19.76 -3.50 -18.29
N GLY A 171 19.61 -4.58 -17.52
CA GLY A 171 20.59 -5.01 -16.51
C GLY A 171 20.48 -4.32 -15.15
N CYS A 172 19.54 -3.37 -14.95
CA CYS A 172 19.28 -2.74 -13.66
C CYS A 172 18.77 -3.75 -12.63
N THR A 173 19.41 -3.79 -11.46
CA THR A 173 18.97 -4.62 -10.34
C THR A 173 17.74 -4.05 -9.66
N MET A 174 16.98 -4.89 -8.97
CA MET A 174 15.85 -4.44 -8.14
C MET A 174 16.26 -3.33 -7.17
N ARG A 175 17.45 -3.43 -6.56
CA ARG A 175 17.92 -2.42 -5.60
C ARG A 175 18.19 -1.07 -6.24
N GLU A 176 18.77 -1.06 -7.43
CA GLU A 176 19.00 0.17 -8.20
C GLU A 176 17.70 0.84 -8.56
N ASN A 177 16.75 0.07 -9.12
CA ASN A 177 15.44 0.59 -9.49
C ASN A 177 14.65 1.09 -8.26
N TYR A 178 14.62 0.30 -7.18
CA TYR A 178 13.82 0.59 -5.99
C TYR A 178 14.38 1.74 -5.15
N SER A 179 15.71 1.89 -5.10
CA SER A 179 16.34 2.96 -4.29
C SER A 179 16.39 4.27 -5.06
N GLY A 180 16.64 4.22 -6.38
CA GLY A 180 16.69 5.40 -7.25
C GLY A 180 17.75 6.43 -6.88
N ASP A 181 18.77 6.04 -6.11
CA ASP A 181 19.78 6.92 -5.49
C ASP A 181 21.14 6.87 -6.22
N GLY A 182 21.27 6.08 -7.28
CA GLY A 182 22.54 5.87 -8.00
C GLY A 182 23.59 5.05 -7.23
N GLY A 183 23.24 4.47 -6.07
CA GLY A 183 24.17 3.72 -5.20
C GLY A 183 24.48 2.29 -5.65
N GLY A 184 24.08 1.91 -6.87
CA GLY A 184 24.30 0.57 -7.42
C GLY A 184 23.49 -0.55 -6.74
N GLY A 185 23.72 -1.78 -7.22
CA GLY A 185 23.01 -2.98 -6.77
C GLY A 185 23.39 -3.54 -5.40
N ARG A 186 24.43 -3.00 -4.74
CA ARG A 186 24.94 -3.48 -3.45
C ARG A 186 24.37 -2.71 -2.26
N LEU A 187 24.52 -3.27 -1.06
CA LEU A 187 24.16 -2.56 0.18
C LEU A 187 24.99 -1.28 0.32
N ARG A 188 24.39 -0.24 0.89
CA ARG A 188 25.05 1.04 1.16
C ARG A 188 26.01 0.85 2.33
N ASP A 189 27.04 1.67 2.41
CA ASP A 189 28.07 1.54 3.45
C ASP A 189 27.49 1.67 4.87
N ASP A 190 26.43 2.48 5.02
CA ASP A 190 25.70 2.69 6.26
C ASP A 190 24.76 1.52 6.65
N HIS A 191 24.53 0.56 5.75
CA HIS A 191 23.67 -0.58 6.02
C HIS A 191 24.42 -1.66 6.79
N HIS A 192 23.89 -2.16 7.92
CA HIS A 192 24.56 -3.15 8.78
C HIS A 192 25.20 -4.34 8.03
N GLY A 193 24.49 -4.88 7.03
CA GLY A 193 24.97 -5.97 6.17
C GLY A 193 26.24 -5.67 5.35
N SER A 194 26.60 -4.40 5.12
CA SER A 194 27.82 -3.99 4.41
C SER A 194 29.09 -4.47 5.11
N ARG A 195 29.06 -4.60 6.45
CA ARG A 195 30.16 -5.06 7.29
C ARG A 195 30.58 -6.50 7.05
N TYR A 196 29.72 -7.27 6.41
CA TYR A 196 29.94 -8.69 6.10
C TYR A 196 30.21 -8.92 4.62
N ALA A 197 30.39 -7.85 3.84
CA ALA A 197 30.77 -7.96 2.44
C ALA A 197 32.18 -8.57 2.35
N TRP A 198 32.32 -9.68 1.64
CA TRP A 198 33.62 -10.27 1.36
C TRP A 198 34.44 -9.31 0.49
N GLY A 199 35.50 -8.74 1.06
CA GLY A 199 36.51 -8.02 0.31
C GLY A 199 37.39 -9.01 -0.43
N ALA A 200 36.98 -9.44 -1.62
CA ALA A 200 37.92 -10.07 -2.52
C ALA A 200 38.98 -9.02 -2.88
N THR A 201 40.14 -9.09 -2.24
CA THR A 201 41.35 -8.42 -2.71
C THR A 201 41.54 -8.85 -4.17
N LYS A 202 41.53 -7.87 -5.07
CA LYS A 202 41.95 -8.08 -6.46
C LYS A 202 43.41 -8.50 -6.51
#